data_AF-A0A6I1KZF9-F1
#
_entry.id   AF-A0A6I1KZF9-F1
#
_cell.length_a   1.000
_cell.length_b   1.000
_cell.length_c   1.000
_cell.angle_alpha   90.00
_cell.angle_beta   90.00
_cell.angle_gamma   90.00
#
_symmetry.space_group_name_H-M   'P 1'
#
loop_
_entity.id
_entity.type
_entity.pdbx_description
1 polymer ?
#
loop_
_entity_poly.entity_id
_entity_poly.type
_entity_poly.pdbx_seq_one_letter_code
_entity_poly.pdbx_strand_id
1 'polypeptide(L)'
;MPTSSLQDTTAPDGVCYGCGSSNPHGLHIKSRWDDDGIHVVAEHVPDARYCGWPDLVYGGLIAMLVDCHSNWTAMAYHYRAEQREPGSLPRINCVTGNLGIKFIKPTPMGVPLTLRPTSRATWAARAAWCARCTPVTCSLPLAIRFSYAWIPDNWPPLPMAGTCEAGLQSSPVANPRKSPMTRLTAQDFAPELLELYDGYAHGKINRREFLDRAAQFTFAGLTASALLTALSPNYALAEQVKFTDPDIVADYITYPSPKGNGAVRGYLVRPAKASGKVPAVVVVHENRGLNPYIEDVARRLAKAGFIALAPDGLTSVGGYPGNDEKGVALQQTVDPTKLMNDFFAAIEWLMHHDASTGKVGITGFCYGGGVTNAAAVAYPELGAAVSFYGRQPQDKDVPRIKAPIMLHYGELDTRINEGWPAYEKALKAAGTTYEAFIYKGANHGFHNDSTPRYDEAAATLAWERTLGWFRKYLA
;
A
#
# COMPACT_ATOMS: atom_id res chain seq x y z
N MET A 1 -13.97 26.97 -33.21
CA MET A 1 -12.97 26.11 -33.87
C MET A 1 -12.71 24.96 -32.94
N PRO A 2 -12.79 23.68 -33.34
CA PRO A 2 -12.42 22.60 -32.43
C PRO A 2 -10.94 22.78 -32.07
N THR A 3 -10.67 23.08 -30.80
CA THR A 3 -9.33 23.31 -30.25
C THR A 3 -8.48 22.07 -30.50
N SER A 4 -7.43 22.16 -31.30
CA SER A 4 -6.52 21.03 -31.61
C SER A 4 -6.15 20.27 -30.34
N SER A 5 -6.13 18.94 -30.42
CA SER A 5 -5.85 18.11 -29.24
C SER A 5 -4.43 18.35 -28.72
N LEU A 6 -4.23 18.10 -27.44
CA LEU A 6 -2.90 18.18 -26.82
C LEU A 6 -1.91 17.23 -27.52
N GLN A 7 -2.38 16.06 -27.94
CA GLN A 7 -1.63 15.08 -28.71
C GLN A 7 -1.12 15.67 -30.02
N ASP A 8 -2.01 16.26 -30.82
CA ASP A 8 -1.69 16.75 -32.16
C ASP A 8 -0.78 17.99 -32.11
N THR A 9 -0.93 18.83 -31.09
CA THR A 9 -0.15 20.06 -30.97
C THR A 9 1.25 19.81 -30.38
N THR A 10 1.38 18.86 -29.45
CA THR A 10 2.62 18.69 -28.67
C THR A 10 3.43 17.44 -29.03
N ALA A 11 2.78 16.41 -29.56
CA ALA A 11 3.40 15.15 -29.95
C ALA A 11 2.75 14.55 -31.22
N PRO A 12 2.74 15.28 -32.36
CA PRO A 12 2.14 14.80 -33.60
C PRO A 12 2.75 13.48 -34.08
N ASP A 13 4.02 13.25 -33.78
CA ASP A 13 4.74 12.02 -34.12
C ASP A 13 4.61 10.91 -33.07
N GLY A 14 3.74 11.09 -32.07
CA GLY A 14 3.56 10.16 -30.95
C GLY A 14 3.06 8.79 -31.39
N VAL A 15 3.75 7.72 -30.96
CA VAL A 15 3.51 6.33 -31.40
C VAL A 15 2.69 5.48 -30.42
N CYS A 16 2.22 6.04 -29.30
CA CYS A 16 1.43 5.31 -28.31
C CYS A 16 0.18 4.69 -28.95
N TYR A 17 -0.12 3.43 -28.66
CA TYR A 17 -1.31 2.77 -29.22
C TYR A 17 -2.61 3.49 -28.82
N GLY A 18 -2.73 3.99 -27.59
CA GLY A 18 -3.97 4.66 -27.18
C GLY A 18 -4.09 6.10 -27.71
N CYS A 19 -3.10 6.96 -27.46
CA CYS A 19 -3.20 8.40 -27.73
C CYS A 19 -2.23 8.92 -28.81
N GLY A 20 -1.37 8.08 -29.36
CA GLY A 20 -0.39 8.51 -30.36
C GLY A 20 -1.04 8.92 -31.66
N SER A 21 -0.70 10.10 -32.18
CA SER A 21 -1.24 10.60 -33.44
C SER A 21 -0.65 9.91 -34.67
N SER A 22 0.56 9.34 -34.58
CA SER A 22 1.24 8.70 -35.71
C SER A 22 1.08 7.17 -35.76
N ASN A 23 0.42 6.55 -34.76
CA ASN A 23 0.26 5.10 -34.71
C ASN A 23 -0.88 4.64 -35.65
N PRO A 24 -0.61 3.95 -36.78
CA PRO A 24 -1.64 3.61 -37.77
C PRO A 24 -2.72 2.64 -37.28
N HIS A 25 -2.50 2.00 -36.12
CA HIS A 25 -3.43 1.06 -35.50
C HIS A 25 -3.98 1.57 -34.17
N GLY A 26 -3.67 2.82 -33.81
CA GLY A 26 -3.99 3.37 -32.51
C GLY A 26 -5.46 3.78 -32.34
N LEU A 27 -5.88 3.95 -31.08
CA LEU A 27 -7.20 4.49 -30.73
C LEU A 27 -7.30 6.00 -30.97
N HIS A 28 -6.16 6.67 -31.16
CA HIS A 28 -6.03 8.11 -31.40
C HIS A 28 -6.85 8.98 -30.44
N ILE A 29 -6.84 8.64 -29.15
CA ILE A 29 -7.56 9.38 -28.10
C ILE A 29 -7.12 10.85 -28.12
N LYS A 30 -8.10 11.76 -28.18
CA LYS A 30 -7.87 13.21 -28.26
C LYS A 30 -8.29 13.88 -26.96
N SER A 31 -7.30 14.35 -26.21
CA SER A 31 -7.51 15.13 -24.98
C SER A 31 -7.47 16.62 -25.30
N ARG A 32 -8.45 17.38 -24.81
CA ARG A 32 -8.60 18.81 -25.07
C ARG A 32 -8.93 19.54 -23.77
N TRP A 33 -8.51 20.79 -23.65
CA TRP A 33 -9.09 21.66 -22.64
C TRP A 33 -10.57 21.86 -22.95
N ASP A 34 -11.40 21.67 -21.94
CA ASP A 34 -12.83 21.96 -22.01
C ASP A 34 -13.07 23.48 -22.03
N ASP A 35 -14.26 23.89 -22.46
CA ASP A 35 -14.64 25.30 -22.58
C ASP A 35 -14.70 26.01 -21.22
N ASP A 36 -14.83 25.25 -20.13
CA ASP A 36 -14.74 25.79 -18.77
C ASP A 36 -13.32 26.25 -18.38
N GLY A 37 -12.32 25.98 -19.22
CA GLY A 37 -10.92 26.34 -19.01
C GLY A 37 -10.27 25.59 -17.84
N ILE A 38 -10.99 24.72 -17.16
CA ILE A 38 -10.58 24.04 -15.93
C ILE A 38 -10.23 22.59 -16.22
N HIS A 39 -11.06 21.86 -16.97
CA HIS A 39 -10.93 20.42 -17.16
C HIS A 39 -10.25 20.08 -18.49
N VAL A 40 -9.50 18.97 -18.50
CA VAL A 40 -9.14 18.29 -19.75
C VAL A 40 -10.15 17.17 -19.94
N VAL A 41 -10.72 17.09 -21.15
CA VAL A 41 -11.74 16.10 -21.52
C VAL A 41 -11.30 15.32 -22.75
N ALA A 42 -11.80 14.11 -22.90
CA ALA A 42 -11.67 13.33 -24.11
C ALA A 42 -13.01 12.66 -24.44
N GLU A 43 -13.28 12.53 -25.73
CA GLU A 43 -14.42 11.76 -26.23
C GLU A 43 -13.91 10.61 -27.07
N HIS A 44 -14.55 9.45 -26.92
CA HIS A 44 -14.23 8.27 -27.70
C HIS A 44 -15.50 7.46 -27.99
N VAL A 45 -15.70 7.09 -29.24
CA VAL A 45 -16.76 6.14 -29.63
C VAL A 45 -16.10 4.77 -29.79
N PRO A 46 -16.40 3.80 -28.91
CA PRO A 46 -15.83 2.46 -29.00
C PRO A 46 -16.21 1.77 -30.32
N ASP A 47 -15.21 1.20 -30.99
CA ASP A 47 -15.44 0.29 -32.11
C ASP A 47 -16.09 -1.02 -31.62
N ALA A 48 -16.98 -1.59 -32.42
CA ALA A 48 -17.69 -2.84 -32.11
C ALA A 48 -16.76 -4.00 -31.76
N ARG A 49 -15.51 -4.02 -32.27
CA ARG A 49 -14.49 -5.03 -31.94
C ARG A 49 -14.07 -5.00 -30.47
N TYR A 50 -14.30 -3.90 -29.75
CA TYR A 50 -14.06 -3.78 -28.32
C TYR A 50 -15.31 -4.10 -27.50
N CYS A 51 -16.13 -5.03 -27.97
CA CYS A 51 -17.26 -5.59 -27.24
C CYS A 51 -16.77 -6.63 -26.22
N GLY A 52 -17.06 -6.42 -24.94
CA GLY A 52 -16.73 -7.40 -23.88
C GLY A 52 -17.84 -8.42 -23.65
N TRP A 53 -19.08 -7.97 -23.80
CA TRP A 53 -20.31 -8.75 -23.75
C TRP A 53 -21.31 -8.05 -24.69
N PRO A 54 -22.34 -8.71 -25.25
CA PRO A 54 -23.30 -8.05 -26.13
C PRO A 54 -23.76 -6.70 -25.57
N ASP A 55 -23.64 -5.65 -26.39
CA ASP A 55 -23.96 -4.26 -26.08
C ASP A 55 -23.11 -3.57 -24.99
N LEU A 56 -22.02 -4.19 -24.52
CA LEU A 56 -21.14 -3.66 -23.48
C LEU A 56 -19.71 -3.45 -23.95
N VAL A 57 -19.15 -2.29 -23.58
CA VAL A 57 -17.75 -1.95 -23.85
C VAL A 57 -16.83 -2.83 -23.03
N TYR A 58 -15.85 -3.43 -23.70
CA TYR A 58 -14.79 -4.20 -23.11
C TYR A 58 -14.04 -3.38 -22.05
N GLY A 59 -13.96 -3.93 -20.83
CA GLY A 59 -13.32 -3.25 -19.70
C GLY A 59 -11.87 -2.85 -19.97
N GLY A 60 -11.14 -3.63 -20.77
CA GLY A 60 -9.78 -3.29 -21.19
C GLY A 60 -9.70 -2.02 -22.05
N LEU A 61 -10.68 -1.79 -22.94
CA LEU A 61 -10.74 -0.53 -23.70
C LEU A 61 -10.96 0.65 -22.75
N ILE A 62 -11.91 0.53 -21.81
CA ILE A 62 -12.18 1.59 -20.81
C ILE A 62 -10.90 1.91 -20.02
N ALA A 63 -10.14 0.89 -19.64
CA ALA A 63 -8.87 1.07 -18.94
C ALA A 63 -7.84 1.83 -19.76
N MET A 64 -7.70 1.49 -21.06
CA MET A 64 -6.79 2.19 -21.96
C MET A 64 -7.21 3.64 -22.21
N LEU A 65 -8.51 3.91 -22.32
CA LEU A 65 -9.03 5.28 -22.46
C LEU A 65 -8.66 6.11 -21.24
N VAL A 66 -8.91 5.59 -20.03
CA VAL A 66 -8.57 6.26 -18.77
C VAL A 66 -7.08 6.47 -18.64
N ASP A 67 -6.27 5.46 -18.92
CA ASP A 67 -4.82 5.50 -18.84
C ASP A 67 -4.21 6.60 -19.72
N CYS A 68 -4.52 6.56 -21.02
CA CYS A 68 -3.99 7.52 -21.99
C CYS A 68 -4.50 8.93 -21.73
N HIS A 69 -5.78 9.10 -21.46
CA HIS A 69 -6.33 10.43 -21.16
C HIS A 69 -5.75 11.01 -19.87
N SER A 70 -5.51 10.19 -18.84
CA SER A 70 -4.89 10.59 -17.58
C SER A 70 -3.48 11.16 -17.75
N ASN A 71 -2.64 10.53 -18.58
CA ASN A 71 -1.29 11.01 -18.85
C ASN A 71 -1.30 12.40 -19.49
N TRP A 72 -2.16 12.59 -20.50
CA TRP A 72 -2.31 13.88 -21.18
C TRP A 72 -2.89 14.96 -20.29
N THR A 73 -3.84 14.58 -19.43
CA THR A 73 -4.41 15.47 -18.41
C THR A 73 -3.33 15.93 -17.44
N ALA A 74 -2.52 15.00 -16.92
CA ALA A 74 -1.41 15.31 -16.02
C ALA A 74 -0.37 16.22 -16.68
N MET A 75 0.06 15.92 -17.91
CA MET A 75 0.99 16.77 -18.67
C MET A 75 0.45 18.19 -18.83
N ALA A 76 -0.81 18.33 -19.26
CA ALA A 76 -1.44 19.63 -19.46
C ALA A 76 -1.48 20.46 -18.16
N TYR A 77 -1.78 19.83 -17.03
CA TYR A 77 -1.76 20.50 -15.73
C TYR A 77 -0.36 20.87 -15.24
N HIS A 78 0.66 20.04 -15.51
CA HIS A 78 2.04 20.41 -15.20
C HIS A 78 2.51 21.61 -16.01
N TYR A 79 2.22 21.63 -17.31
CA TYR A 79 2.50 22.77 -18.18
C TYR A 79 1.80 24.05 -17.69
N ARG A 80 0.52 23.94 -17.31
CA ARG A 80 -0.24 25.05 -16.73
C ARG A 80 0.36 25.54 -15.40
N ALA A 81 0.78 24.64 -14.52
CA ALA A 81 1.38 24.98 -13.23
C ALA A 81 2.72 25.70 -13.39
N GLU A 82 3.52 25.32 -14.40
CA GLU A 82 4.76 26.01 -14.75
C GLU A 82 4.53 27.29 -15.59
N GLN A 83 3.28 27.64 -15.90
CA GLN A 83 2.92 28.75 -16.81
C GLN A 83 3.59 28.65 -18.19
N ARG A 84 3.63 27.43 -18.72
CA ARG A 84 4.29 27.11 -19.99
C ARG A 84 3.31 26.48 -20.96
N GLU A 85 3.52 26.73 -22.25
CA GLU A 85 2.75 26.08 -23.30
C GLU A 85 3.07 24.57 -23.36
N PRO A 86 2.05 23.71 -23.47
CA PRO A 86 2.24 22.29 -23.73
C PRO A 86 3.18 22.03 -24.92
N GLY A 87 4.12 21.09 -24.78
CA GLY A 87 5.13 20.77 -25.80
C GLY A 87 6.38 21.66 -25.77
N SER A 88 6.39 22.75 -25.00
CA SER A 88 7.59 23.58 -24.82
C SER A 88 8.73 22.80 -24.15
N LEU A 89 9.98 23.22 -24.41
CA LEU A 89 11.19 22.64 -23.82
C LEU A 89 11.52 23.26 -22.45
N PRO A 90 12.00 22.46 -21.47
CA PRO A 90 12.16 21.01 -21.50
C PRO A 90 10.81 20.29 -21.52
N ARG A 91 10.69 19.22 -22.31
CA ARG A 91 9.42 18.48 -22.41
C ARG A 91 9.03 17.88 -21.05
N ILE A 92 7.75 17.94 -20.75
CA ILE A 92 7.15 17.24 -19.61
C ILE A 92 6.45 16.02 -20.17
N ASN A 93 6.98 14.84 -19.85
CA ASN A 93 6.38 13.57 -20.20
C ASN A 93 5.87 12.91 -18.92
N CYS A 94 4.74 12.24 -19.05
CA CYS A 94 4.09 11.53 -17.97
C CYS A 94 3.77 10.10 -18.43
N VAL A 95 4.01 9.13 -17.54
CA VAL A 95 3.60 7.73 -17.74
C VAL A 95 2.80 7.25 -16.54
N THR A 96 1.90 6.30 -16.73
CA THR A 96 1.07 5.83 -15.63
C THR A 96 1.87 4.87 -14.75
N GLY A 97 2.03 5.23 -13.46
CA GLY A 97 2.74 4.39 -12.49
C GLY A 97 1.86 3.31 -11.85
N ASN A 98 0.57 3.59 -11.68
CA ASN A 98 -0.44 2.64 -11.20
C ASN A 98 -1.80 3.07 -11.74
N LEU A 99 -2.60 2.10 -12.18
CA LEU A 99 -3.96 2.29 -12.67
C LEU A 99 -4.93 1.42 -11.86
N GLY A 100 -5.73 2.05 -11.00
CA GLY A 100 -6.81 1.40 -10.27
C GLY A 100 -8.15 1.73 -10.91
N ILE A 101 -8.85 0.72 -11.42
CA ILE A 101 -10.18 0.89 -12.03
C ILE A 101 -11.18 0.03 -11.29
N LYS A 102 -12.27 0.68 -10.86
CA LYS A 102 -13.45 0.01 -10.34
C LYS A 102 -14.60 0.24 -11.32
N PHE A 103 -15.04 -0.83 -11.97
CA PHE A 103 -16.24 -0.79 -12.80
C PHE A 103 -17.45 -0.81 -11.88
N ILE A 104 -18.33 0.19 -11.99
CA ILE A 104 -19.49 0.31 -11.11
C ILE A 104 -20.80 0.10 -11.86
N LYS A 105 -20.86 0.51 -13.12
CA LYS A 105 -21.98 0.22 -14.02
C LYS A 105 -21.44 -0.32 -15.35
N PRO A 106 -22.18 -1.21 -16.02
CA PRO A 106 -21.86 -1.59 -17.39
C PRO A 106 -21.85 -0.35 -18.30
N THR A 107 -20.86 -0.28 -19.19
CA THR A 107 -20.74 0.82 -20.15
C THR A 107 -21.34 0.38 -21.49
N PRO A 108 -22.37 1.08 -22.00
CA PRO A 108 -23.04 0.68 -23.22
C PRO A 108 -22.17 0.92 -24.46
N MET A 109 -22.29 0.01 -25.42
CA MET A 109 -21.70 0.14 -26.76
C MET A 109 -22.53 1.11 -27.62
N GLY A 110 -21.91 1.67 -28.67
CA GLY A 110 -22.63 2.48 -29.67
C GLY A 110 -22.95 3.91 -29.26
N VAL A 111 -22.50 4.37 -28.09
CA VAL A 111 -22.62 5.77 -27.65
C VAL A 111 -21.24 6.40 -27.44
N PRO A 112 -21.07 7.72 -27.67
CA PRO A 112 -19.85 8.43 -27.30
C PRO A 112 -19.60 8.34 -25.80
N LEU A 113 -18.38 7.94 -25.43
CA LEU A 113 -17.91 7.97 -24.05
C LEU A 113 -17.16 9.27 -23.80
N THR A 114 -17.64 10.07 -22.86
CA THR A 114 -16.95 11.27 -22.40
C THR A 114 -16.13 10.95 -21.15
N LEU A 115 -14.82 11.14 -21.22
CA LEU A 115 -13.92 11.09 -20.09
C LEU A 115 -13.79 12.50 -19.54
N ARG A 116 -14.38 12.72 -18.36
CA ARG A 116 -14.32 13.99 -17.63
C ARG A 116 -14.10 13.74 -16.13
N PRO A 117 -13.28 14.56 -15.45
CA PRO A 117 -13.17 14.50 -13.99
C PRO A 117 -14.45 15.01 -13.30
N THR A 118 -14.97 14.30 -12.30
CA THR A 118 -16.09 14.76 -11.46
C THR A 118 -15.56 15.57 -10.26
N SER A 119 -16.03 16.80 -10.09
CA SER A 119 -15.46 17.90 -9.27
C SER A 119 -15.14 17.66 -7.77
N ARG A 120 -14.32 18.59 -7.22
CA ARG A 120 -13.76 18.76 -5.85
C ARG A 120 -12.49 17.98 -5.48
N ALA A 121 -11.70 17.55 -6.45
CA ALA A 121 -10.27 17.32 -6.22
C ALA A 121 -9.53 18.65 -6.35
N THR A 122 -9.16 19.29 -5.23
CA THR A 122 -8.15 20.34 -5.23
C THR A 122 -6.85 19.76 -5.77
N TRP A 123 -6.56 20.08 -7.02
CA TRP A 123 -5.25 20.27 -7.67
C TRP A 123 -4.03 19.66 -6.97
N ALA A 124 -3.76 18.40 -7.30
CA ALA A 124 -2.42 17.88 -7.45
C ALA A 124 -2.50 16.82 -8.58
N ALA A 125 -1.42 16.50 -9.31
CA ALA A 125 -1.43 15.51 -10.39
C ALA A 125 -0.19 14.61 -10.27
N ARG A 126 -0.34 13.30 -10.49
CA ARG A 126 0.69 12.24 -10.56
C ARG A 126 0.33 11.52 -11.83
N ALA A 127 1.21 11.71 -12.78
CA ALA A 127 1.66 10.64 -13.62
C ALA A 127 3.20 10.65 -13.54
N ALA A 128 3.78 9.46 -13.58
CA ALA A 128 5.16 9.13 -13.26
C ALA A 128 6.18 9.62 -14.31
N TRP A 129 7.45 9.59 -13.88
CA TRP A 129 8.69 9.72 -14.68
C TRP A 129 8.69 10.81 -15.76
N CYS A 130 9.00 12.03 -15.33
CA CYS A 130 9.49 13.07 -16.22
C CYS A 130 10.95 12.71 -16.60
N ALA A 131 11.17 12.20 -17.81
CA ALA A 131 12.52 12.02 -18.35
C ALA A 131 13.14 13.39 -18.66
N ARG A 132 13.56 14.14 -17.64
CA ARG A 132 14.60 15.16 -17.78
C ARG A 132 15.92 14.51 -17.38
N CYS A 133 16.81 14.36 -18.35
CA CYS A 133 18.23 14.27 -18.05
C CYS A 133 18.60 15.54 -17.23
N THR A 134 19.30 15.31 -16.10
CA THR A 134 19.88 16.25 -15.12
C THR A 134 18.96 16.96 -14.10
N PRO A 135 19.45 17.18 -12.86
CA PRO A 135 18.64 17.15 -11.65
C PRO A 135 18.15 18.55 -11.29
N VAL A 136 16.86 18.81 -11.51
CA VAL A 136 16.14 19.87 -10.82
C VAL A 136 14.86 19.27 -10.28
N THR A 137 14.73 19.34 -8.96
CA THR A 137 13.64 18.85 -8.12
C THR A 137 12.27 19.27 -8.68
N CYS A 138 11.45 18.27 -9.04
CA CYS A 138 10.03 18.47 -9.29
C CYS A 138 9.26 17.47 -8.41
N SER A 139 9.05 17.87 -7.16
CA SER A 139 8.20 17.20 -6.18
C SER A 139 6.75 17.55 -6.48
N LEU A 140 5.84 16.58 -6.70
CA LEU A 140 4.39 16.67 -6.36
C LEU A 140 3.62 15.32 -6.62
N PRO A 141 2.62 14.93 -5.77
CA PRO A 141 1.90 13.64 -5.80
C PRO A 141 0.41 13.64 -6.34
N LEU A 142 -0.19 12.48 -6.76
CA LEU A 142 -1.65 12.22 -7.01
C LEU A 142 -2.04 10.71 -7.14
N ALA A 143 -3.34 10.43 -7.04
CA ALA A 143 -4.04 9.28 -7.62
C ALA A 143 -5.29 9.80 -8.39
N ILE A 144 -5.57 9.30 -9.59
CA ILE A 144 -6.75 9.69 -10.37
C ILE A 144 -7.90 8.71 -10.08
N ARG A 145 -9.02 9.21 -9.54
CA ARG A 145 -10.31 8.49 -9.49
C ARG A 145 -11.24 9.13 -10.54
N PHE A 146 -11.58 8.40 -11.59
CA PHE A 146 -12.71 8.76 -12.44
C PHE A 146 -14.01 8.26 -11.80
N SER A 147 -15.04 9.11 -11.76
CA SER A 147 -16.40 8.70 -11.49
C SER A 147 -17.22 8.90 -12.77
N TYR A 148 -17.41 7.80 -13.51
CA TYR A 148 -18.46 7.52 -14.53
C TYR A 148 -18.55 8.31 -15.84
N ALA A 149 -19.03 7.58 -16.86
CA ALA A 149 -19.79 8.08 -18.00
C ALA A 149 -21.28 8.15 -17.64
N TRP A 150 -21.98 9.19 -18.12
CA TRP A 150 -23.42 9.39 -17.96
C TRP A 150 -24.18 8.50 -18.96
N ILE A 151 -25.13 7.69 -18.48
CA ILE A 151 -26.03 6.87 -19.30
C ILE A 151 -27.47 7.37 -19.02
N PRO A 152 -28.28 7.67 -20.04
CA PRO A 152 -29.69 8.05 -19.85
C PRO A 152 -30.51 6.93 -19.18
N ASP A 153 -31.44 7.31 -18.30
CA ASP A 153 -32.11 6.41 -17.34
C ASP A 153 -33.05 5.31 -17.92
N ASN A 154 -33.19 5.17 -19.24
CA ASN A 154 -34.26 4.37 -19.86
C ASN A 154 -33.77 3.22 -20.77
N TRP A 155 -32.98 2.26 -20.26
CA TRP A 155 -32.51 1.12 -21.08
C TRP A 155 -33.16 -0.23 -20.69
N PRO A 156 -33.73 -1.00 -21.65
CA PRO A 156 -34.29 -2.33 -21.42
C PRO A 156 -33.22 -3.47 -21.51
N PRO A 157 -33.45 -4.65 -20.90
CA PRO A 157 -32.46 -5.74 -20.90
C PRO A 157 -32.51 -6.57 -22.19
N LEU A 158 -31.34 -6.98 -22.71
CA LEU A 158 -31.21 -7.83 -23.90
C LEU A 158 -30.12 -8.93 -23.76
N PRO A 159 -30.18 -9.99 -24.60
CA PRO A 159 -29.84 -11.37 -24.23
C PRO A 159 -28.44 -11.85 -24.63
N MET A 160 -28.10 -13.02 -24.08
CA MET A 160 -26.86 -13.79 -24.23
C MET A 160 -26.67 -14.41 -25.62
N ALA A 161 -25.48 -14.22 -26.22
CA ALA A 161 -24.53 -15.29 -26.64
C ALA A 161 -23.58 -14.84 -27.78
N GLY A 162 -22.29 -15.22 -27.69
CA GLY A 162 -21.33 -15.18 -28.80
C GLY A 162 -19.86 -15.06 -28.34
N THR A 163 -19.05 -16.10 -28.59
CA THR A 163 -17.69 -16.35 -28.06
C THR A 163 -16.56 -15.75 -28.91
N CYS A 164 -15.49 -15.28 -28.25
CA CYS A 164 -14.22 -14.84 -28.86
C CYS A 164 -13.07 -15.83 -28.54
N GLU A 165 -12.25 -16.18 -29.54
CA GLU A 165 -10.97 -16.88 -29.35
C GLU A 165 -9.78 -15.95 -29.61
N ALA A 166 -8.70 -16.17 -28.85
CA ALA A 166 -7.50 -15.33 -28.75
C ALA A 166 -6.24 -16.05 -29.24
N GLY A 167 -5.22 -15.29 -29.66
CA GLY A 167 -3.87 -15.79 -29.90
C GLY A 167 -2.81 -14.72 -29.62
N LEU A 168 -1.92 -14.98 -28.66
CA LEU A 168 -0.78 -14.15 -28.28
C LEU A 168 0.50 -15.00 -28.30
N GLN A 169 1.60 -14.45 -28.82
CA GLN A 169 2.96 -14.99 -28.65
C GLN A 169 3.91 -13.86 -28.21
N SER A 170 4.77 -14.19 -27.24
CA SER A 170 5.71 -13.31 -26.54
C SER A 170 7.16 -13.54 -26.96
N SER A 171 8.04 -12.53 -26.82
CA SER A 171 9.49 -12.71 -26.64
C SER A 171 10.14 -11.53 -25.88
N PRO A 172 11.31 -11.71 -25.23
CA PRO A 172 11.77 -10.92 -24.07
C PRO A 172 12.87 -9.89 -24.41
N VAL A 173 12.98 -8.80 -23.62
CA VAL A 173 14.08 -7.82 -23.73
C VAL A 173 14.75 -7.57 -22.37
N ALA A 174 16.08 -7.54 -22.40
CA ALA A 174 17.01 -7.46 -21.27
C ALA A 174 17.12 -6.05 -20.65
N ASN A 175 17.53 -6.03 -19.37
CA ASN A 175 17.51 -4.89 -18.45
C ASN A 175 18.88 -4.19 -18.34
N PRO A 176 19.00 -2.85 -18.52
CA PRO A 176 20.21 -2.11 -18.15
C PRO A 176 20.13 -1.56 -16.72
N ARG A 177 21.30 -1.58 -16.06
CA ARG A 177 21.54 -1.39 -14.62
C ARG A 177 21.17 0.02 -14.11
N LYS A 178 20.43 0.09 -13.00
CA LYS A 178 20.11 1.32 -12.25
C LYS A 178 21.24 1.65 -11.26
N SER A 179 21.73 2.89 -11.26
CA SER A 179 22.42 3.50 -10.11
C SER A 179 21.40 3.86 -9.02
N PRO A 180 21.67 3.67 -7.72
CA PRO A 180 20.67 3.87 -6.67
C PRO A 180 20.51 5.35 -6.30
N MET A 181 19.26 5.83 -6.20
CA MET A 181 18.97 7.01 -5.39
C MET A 181 19.20 6.65 -3.93
N THR A 182 20.04 7.40 -3.23
CA THR A 182 20.35 7.15 -1.82
C THR A 182 19.11 7.38 -0.97
N ARG A 183 18.71 6.35 -0.23
CA ARG A 183 17.56 6.36 0.66
C ARG A 183 17.86 7.23 1.90
N LEU A 184 16.93 8.12 2.25
CA LEU A 184 17.01 8.88 3.50
C LEU A 184 16.77 7.96 4.71
N THR A 185 17.53 8.20 5.75
CA THR A 185 17.60 7.44 7.02
C THR A 185 17.34 8.37 8.20
N ALA A 186 17.20 7.81 9.40
CA ALA A 186 17.03 8.60 10.62
C ALA A 186 18.19 9.58 10.85
N GLN A 187 19.40 9.26 10.40
CA GLN A 187 20.58 10.11 10.56
C GLN A 187 20.53 11.37 9.70
N ASP A 188 19.67 11.41 8.68
CA ASP A 188 19.50 12.57 7.80
C ASP A 188 18.56 13.64 8.40
N PHE A 189 18.02 13.40 9.60
CA PHE A 189 17.07 14.29 10.27
C PHE A 189 17.50 14.60 11.70
N ALA A 190 17.10 15.79 12.19
CA ALA A 190 17.24 16.13 13.60
C ALA A 190 16.42 15.16 14.47
N PRO A 191 16.95 14.65 15.59
CA PRO A 191 16.23 13.75 16.48
C PRO A 191 14.86 14.29 16.91
N GLU A 192 14.78 15.58 17.23
CA GLU A 192 13.54 16.25 17.66
C GLU A 192 12.49 16.30 16.54
N LEU A 193 12.94 16.35 15.28
CA LEU A 193 12.04 16.28 14.12
C LEU A 193 11.49 14.86 13.93
N LEU A 194 12.30 13.83 14.18
CA LEU A 194 11.85 12.43 14.17
C LEU A 194 10.85 12.15 15.29
N GLU A 195 11.08 12.69 16.49
CA GLU A 195 10.12 12.62 17.61
C GLU A 195 8.81 13.36 17.29
N LEU A 196 8.90 14.53 16.65
CA LEU A 196 7.74 15.28 16.21
C LEU A 196 6.92 14.47 15.19
N TYR A 197 7.59 13.85 14.22
CA TYR A 197 6.95 12.98 13.24
C TYR A 197 6.37 11.72 13.89
N ASP A 198 7.05 11.12 14.86
CA ASP A 198 6.52 10.00 15.63
C ASP A 198 5.19 10.39 16.31
N GLY A 199 5.15 11.56 16.95
CA GLY A 199 3.92 12.11 17.52
C GLY A 199 2.79 12.26 16.49
N TYR A 200 3.11 12.76 15.29
CA TYR A 200 2.16 12.91 14.19
C TYR A 200 1.66 11.56 13.65
N ALA A 201 2.57 10.62 13.36
CA ALA A 201 2.25 9.30 12.82
C ALA A 201 1.42 8.43 13.79
N HIS A 202 1.52 8.74 15.09
CA HIS A 202 0.72 8.10 16.15
C HIS A 202 -0.54 8.91 16.53
N GLY A 203 -0.85 10.01 15.83
CA GLY A 203 -2.06 10.81 16.03
C GLY A 203 -2.09 11.64 17.32
N LYS A 204 -0.93 11.88 17.97
CA LYS A 204 -0.82 12.73 19.17
C LYS A 204 -0.87 14.21 18.86
N ILE A 205 -0.36 14.60 17.70
CA ILE A 205 -0.45 15.96 17.16
C ILE A 205 -1.11 15.90 15.79
N ASN A 206 -1.88 16.92 15.45
CA ASN A 206 -2.50 17.00 14.14
C ASN A 206 -1.51 17.53 13.09
N ARG A 207 -1.90 17.42 11.80
CA ARG A 207 -1.07 17.87 10.68
C ARG A 207 -0.65 19.33 10.79
N ARG A 208 -1.52 20.22 11.28
CA ARG A 208 -1.21 21.65 11.43
C ARG A 208 -0.15 21.85 12.49
N GLU A 209 -0.31 21.24 13.66
CA GLU A 209 0.67 21.28 14.75
C GLU A 209 2.03 20.71 14.33
N PHE A 210 2.04 19.62 13.55
CA PHE A 210 3.27 19.09 12.97
C PHE A 210 3.93 20.13 12.07
N LEU A 211 3.21 20.70 11.11
CA LEU A 211 3.77 21.66 10.15
C LEU A 211 4.28 22.93 10.85
N ASP A 212 3.55 23.43 11.85
CA ASP A 212 3.93 24.62 12.62
C ASP A 212 5.21 24.39 13.43
N ARG A 213 5.35 23.22 14.07
CA ARG A 213 6.55 22.87 14.85
C ARG A 213 7.73 22.45 13.97
N ALA A 214 7.46 21.76 12.86
CA ALA A 214 8.47 21.34 11.89
C ALA A 214 9.11 22.53 11.16
N ALA A 215 8.44 23.69 11.12
CA ALA A 215 8.98 24.93 10.55
C ALA A 215 10.29 25.38 11.23
N GLN A 216 10.55 24.98 12.48
CA GLN A 216 11.82 25.28 13.15
C GLN A 216 13.02 24.50 12.59
N PHE A 217 12.75 23.42 11.85
CA PHE A 217 13.77 22.54 11.25
C PHE A 217 13.93 22.77 9.74
N THR A 218 13.27 23.79 9.18
CA THR A 218 13.41 24.12 7.76
C THR A 218 14.68 24.93 7.52
N PHE A 219 15.55 24.44 6.64
CA PHE A 219 16.75 25.15 6.18
C PHE A 219 16.81 25.15 4.65
N ALA A 220 17.46 26.17 4.07
CA ALA A 220 17.82 26.22 2.64
C ALA A 220 16.66 25.88 1.65
N GLY A 221 15.47 26.45 1.85
CA GLY A 221 14.34 26.29 0.92
C GLY A 221 13.50 25.01 1.08
N LEU A 222 13.83 24.13 2.04
CA LEU A 222 12.95 23.04 2.46
C LEU A 222 11.74 23.59 3.24
N THR A 223 10.52 23.23 2.85
CA THR A 223 9.31 23.59 3.60
C THR A 223 8.98 22.52 4.65
N ALA A 224 8.20 22.86 5.67
CA ALA A 224 7.67 21.87 6.62
C ALA A 224 6.86 20.75 5.91
N SER A 225 6.22 21.07 4.78
CA SER A 225 5.55 20.08 3.93
C SER A 225 6.53 19.16 3.18
N ALA A 226 7.70 19.67 2.80
CA ALA A 226 8.77 18.85 2.23
C ALA A 226 9.36 17.90 3.28
N LEU A 227 9.58 18.37 4.51
CA LEU A 227 10.00 17.52 5.64
C LEU A 227 8.96 16.43 5.91
N LEU A 228 7.67 16.78 5.95
CA LEU A 228 6.61 15.79 6.10
C LEU A 228 6.63 14.74 4.99
N THR A 229 6.86 15.16 3.73
CA THR A 229 6.95 14.24 2.59
C THR A 229 8.15 13.32 2.71
N ALA A 230 9.30 13.84 3.12
CA ALA A 230 10.52 13.06 3.31
C ALA A 230 10.39 12.03 4.43
N LEU A 231 9.65 12.36 5.49
CA LEU A 231 9.39 11.50 6.65
C LEU A 231 8.23 10.50 6.43
N SER A 232 7.37 10.78 5.45
CA SER A 232 6.21 9.96 5.11
C SER A 232 6.60 8.64 4.43
N PRO A 233 5.74 7.60 4.52
CA PRO A 233 5.98 6.32 3.87
C PRO A 233 6.17 6.41 2.35
N ASN A 234 7.22 5.75 1.86
CA ASN A 234 7.45 5.44 0.46
C ASN A 234 7.46 3.92 0.28
N TYR A 235 6.30 3.33 -0.04
CA TYR A 235 6.17 1.87 -0.19
C TYR A 235 6.98 1.28 -1.34
N ALA A 236 7.45 2.08 -2.31
CA ALA A 236 8.34 1.57 -3.34
C ALA A 236 9.71 1.14 -2.78
N LEU A 237 10.10 1.67 -1.62
CA LEU A 237 11.32 1.25 -0.90
C LEU A 237 11.09 0.00 -0.04
N ALA A 238 9.83 -0.37 0.20
CA ALA A 238 9.45 -1.44 1.11
C ALA A 238 9.31 -2.81 0.46
N GLU A 239 9.25 -2.88 -0.88
CA GLU A 239 9.14 -4.15 -1.60
C GLU A 239 10.47 -4.91 -1.56
N GLN A 240 10.60 -5.87 -0.63
CA GLN A 240 11.72 -6.81 -0.59
C GLN A 240 11.40 -8.10 -1.35
N VAL A 241 10.14 -8.53 -1.33
CA VAL A 241 9.66 -9.68 -2.09
C VAL A 241 8.60 -9.19 -3.05
N LYS A 242 8.80 -9.40 -4.35
CA LYS A 242 7.79 -9.01 -5.35
C LYS A 242 6.50 -9.78 -5.12
N PHE A 243 5.36 -9.13 -5.32
CA PHE A 243 4.05 -9.81 -5.28
C PHE A 243 3.90 -10.90 -6.36
N THR A 244 4.76 -10.88 -7.39
CA THR A 244 4.86 -11.87 -8.47
C THR A 244 6.02 -12.86 -8.29
N ASP A 245 6.67 -12.91 -7.13
CA ASP A 245 7.76 -13.85 -6.89
C ASP A 245 7.25 -15.30 -7.07
N PRO A 246 7.88 -16.10 -7.95
CA PRO A 246 7.37 -17.42 -8.32
C PRO A 246 7.46 -18.47 -7.19
N ASP A 247 8.17 -18.17 -6.10
CA ASP A 247 8.27 -19.08 -4.95
C ASP A 247 7.16 -18.87 -3.92
N ILE A 248 6.25 -17.92 -4.13
CA ILE A 248 5.08 -17.68 -3.28
C ILE A 248 3.78 -17.71 -4.07
N VAL A 249 2.67 -17.96 -3.37
CA VAL A 249 1.33 -17.73 -3.87
C VAL A 249 0.63 -16.79 -2.90
N ALA A 250 0.13 -15.67 -3.42
CA ALA A 250 -0.50 -14.62 -2.63
C ALA A 250 -1.95 -14.42 -3.09
N ASP A 251 -2.89 -14.50 -2.16
CA ASP A 251 -4.32 -14.40 -2.41
C ASP A 251 -4.96 -13.48 -1.35
N TYR A 252 -5.96 -12.72 -1.75
CA TYR A 252 -6.85 -12.10 -0.77
C TYR A 252 -8.00 -13.05 -0.47
N ILE A 253 -8.19 -13.35 0.82
CA ILE A 253 -9.24 -14.23 1.31
C ILE A 253 -10.23 -13.44 2.18
N THR A 254 -11.29 -14.11 2.59
CA THR A 254 -12.17 -13.66 3.68
C THR A 254 -12.32 -14.80 4.68
N TYR A 255 -12.21 -14.50 5.97
CA TYR A 255 -12.40 -15.49 7.04
C TYR A 255 -13.41 -14.98 8.08
N PRO A 256 -14.11 -15.89 8.79
CA PRO A 256 -15.11 -15.49 9.78
C PRO A 256 -14.46 -14.99 11.08
N SER A 257 -14.98 -13.90 11.61
CA SER A 257 -14.66 -13.32 12.92
C SER A 257 -15.97 -13.00 13.67
N PRO A 258 -16.62 -14.01 14.26
CA PRO A 258 -17.96 -13.85 14.85
C PRO A 258 -17.97 -12.92 16.07
N LYS A 259 -16.85 -12.81 16.79
CA LYS A 259 -16.67 -11.90 17.93
C LYS A 259 -16.08 -10.54 17.51
N GLY A 260 -15.75 -10.36 16.24
CA GLY A 260 -15.19 -9.14 15.67
C GLY A 260 -16.13 -8.51 14.64
N ASN A 261 -15.62 -8.27 13.44
CA ASN A 261 -16.33 -7.57 12.37
C ASN A 261 -17.03 -8.51 11.36
N GLY A 262 -17.33 -9.74 11.76
CA GLY A 262 -18.13 -10.70 10.97
C GLY A 262 -17.30 -11.41 9.91
N ALA A 263 -17.06 -10.76 8.76
CA ALA A 263 -16.28 -11.32 7.67
C ALA A 263 -15.08 -10.41 7.38
N VAL A 264 -13.87 -10.90 7.64
CA VAL A 264 -12.65 -10.09 7.62
C VAL A 264 -11.83 -10.44 6.39
N ARG A 265 -11.44 -9.43 5.61
CA ARG A 265 -10.50 -9.59 4.49
C ARG A 265 -9.11 -9.83 5.06
N GLY A 266 -8.33 -10.71 4.44
CA GLY A 266 -6.93 -10.90 4.78
C GLY A 266 -6.08 -11.17 3.55
N TYR A 267 -4.81 -10.79 3.62
CA TYR A 267 -3.80 -11.16 2.63
C TYR A 267 -3.10 -12.43 3.08
N LEU A 268 -3.40 -13.54 2.39
CA LEU A 268 -2.84 -14.85 2.65
C LEU A 268 -1.70 -15.11 1.67
N VAL A 269 -0.52 -15.41 2.18
CA VAL A 269 0.64 -15.76 1.37
C VAL A 269 1.18 -17.11 1.83
N ARG A 270 1.53 -17.97 0.88
CA ARG A 270 2.00 -19.33 1.15
C ARG A 270 3.17 -19.69 0.24
N PRO A 271 4.08 -20.59 0.66
CA PRO A 271 5.16 -21.06 -0.21
C PRO A 271 4.58 -21.82 -1.42
N ALA A 272 5.00 -21.49 -2.63
CA ALA A 272 4.46 -22.11 -3.85
C ALA A 272 4.87 -23.59 -4.00
N LYS A 273 6.00 -23.97 -3.42
CA LYS A 273 6.62 -25.30 -3.57
C LYS A 273 6.57 -26.14 -2.29
N ALA A 274 5.67 -25.83 -1.36
CA ALA A 274 5.50 -26.66 -0.16
C ALA A 274 4.99 -28.07 -0.55
N SER A 275 5.70 -29.12 -0.13
CA SER A 275 5.34 -30.51 -0.41
C SER A 275 4.30 -31.09 0.56
N GLY A 276 3.87 -30.30 1.56
CA GLY A 276 2.91 -30.70 2.58
C GLY A 276 2.46 -29.52 3.43
N LYS A 277 1.89 -29.83 4.60
CA LYS A 277 1.48 -28.83 5.59
C LYS A 277 2.69 -28.09 6.15
N VAL A 278 2.61 -26.78 6.29
CA VAL A 278 3.67 -25.94 6.85
C VAL A 278 3.14 -25.12 8.03
N PRO A 279 3.99 -24.69 8.99
CA PRO A 279 3.55 -23.80 10.05
C PRO A 279 3.03 -22.48 9.52
N ALA A 280 2.14 -21.85 10.29
CA ALA A 280 1.50 -20.60 9.90
C ALA A 280 1.81 -19.46 10.87
N VAL A 281 1.75 -18.23 10.39
CA VAL A 281 2.04 -17.01 11.15
C VAL A 281 0.98 -15.95 10.83
N VAL A 282 0.32 -15.42 11.86
CA VAL A 282 -0.50 -14.21 11.73
C VAL A 282 0.42 -12.99 11.74
N VAL A 283 0.22 -12.06 10.82
CA VAL A 283 0.97 -10.79 10.72
C VAL A 283 0.03 -9.64 11.05
N VAL A 284 0.24 -8.98 12.18
CA VAL A 284 -0.61 -7.87 12.62
C VAL A 284 0.00 -6.54 12.20
N HIS A 285 -0.80 -5.74 11.49
CA HIS A 285 -0.39 -4.43 10.99
C HIS A 285 -0.21 -3.38 12.10
N GLU A 286 0.36 -2.23 11.71
CA GLU A 286 0.51 -1.06 12.57
C GLU A 286 -0.84 -0.33 12.78
N ASN A 287 -0.82 0.91 13.25
CA ASN A 287 -2.02 1.72 13.54
C ASN A 287 -2.76 2.27 12.30
N ARG A 288 -2.56 1.69 11.12
CA ARG A 288 -3.02 2.25 9.83
C ARG A 288 -3.49 1.23 8.81
N GLY A 289 -3.94 0.06 9.27
CA GLY A 289 -4.48 -0.99 8.41
C GLY A 289 -3.44 -1.79 7.62
N LEU A 290 -3.93 -2.66 6.74
CA LEU A 290 -3.14 -3.52 5.87
C LEU A 290 -2.54 -2.71 4.70
N ASN A 291 -1.40 -2.07 4.95
CA ASN A 291 -0.66 -1.32 3.95
C ASN A 291 0.38 -2.21 3.20
N PRO A 292 0.99 -1.73 2.10
CA PRO A 292 1.91 -2.54 1.29
C PRO A 292 3.16 -3.06 2.03
N TYR A 293 3.61 -2.36 3.08
CA TYR A 293 4.73 -2.83 3.91
C TYR A 293 4.34 -4.11 4.66
N ILE A 294 3.15 -4.17 5.25
CA ILE A 294 2.68 -5.37 5.96
C ILE A 294 2.42 -6.52 5.00
N GLU A 295 1.88 -6.24 3.81
CA GLU A 295 1.77 -7.25 2.76
C GLU A 295 3.14 -7.80 2.34
N ASP A 296 4.17 -6.95 2.24
CA ASP A 296 5.54 -7.41 1.97
C ASP A 296 6.09 -8.28 3.08
N VAL A 297 5.87 -7.95 4.35
CA VAL A 297 6.26 -8.80 5.49
C VAL A 297 5.60 -10.18 5.41
N ALA A 298 4.32 -10.25 5.02
CA ALA A 298 3.65 -11.54 4.80
C ALA A 298 4.34 -12.34 3.68
N ARG A 299 4.77 -11.69 2.60
CA ARG A 299 5.56 -12.32 1.53
C ARG A 299 6.94 -12.79 2.01
N ARG A 300 7.62 -12.02 2.86
CA ARG A 300 8.90 -12.42 3.49
C ARG A 300 8.77 -13.70 4.31
N LEU A 301 7.68 -13.84 5.07
CA LEU A 301 7.39 -15.08 5.83
C LEU A 301 7.12 -16.26 4.91
N ALA A 302 6.36 -16.05 3.83
CA ALA A 302 6.12 -17.09 2.82
C ALA A 302 7.41 -17.55 2.14
N LYS A 303 8.31 -16.62 1.79
CA LYS A 303 9.66 -16.96 1.30
C LYS A 303 10.50 -17.72 2.33
N ALA A 304 10.27 -17.49 3.61
CA ALA A 304 10.93 -18.21 4.70
C ALA A 304 10.29 -19.57 5.03
N GLY A 305 9.23 -19.98 4.31
CA GLY A 305 8.61 -21.30 4.44
C GLY A 305 7.34 -21.37 5.30
N PHE A 306 6.79 -20.24 5.72
CA PHE A 306 5.58 -20.18 6.55
C PHE A 306 4.34 -19.81 5.72
N ILE A 307 3.16 -20.28 6.10
CA ILE A 307 1.92 -19.61 5.66
C ILE A 307 1.81 -18.31 6.45
N ALA A 308 1.57 -17.19 5.79
CA ALA A 308 1.38 -15.89 6.42
C ALA A 308 -0.03 -15.37 6.14
N LEU A 309 -0.77 -15.00 7.18
CA LEU A 309 -2.05 -14.30 7.04
C LEU A 309 -1.93 -12.92 7.68
N ALA A 310 -2.11 -11.88 6.88
CA ALA A 310 -2.19 -10.50 7.35
C ALA A 310 -3.64 -9.99 7.24
N PRO A 311 -4.43 -9.98 8.34
CA PRO A 311 -5.79 -9.45 8.32
C PRO A 311 -5.84 -7.95 8.04
N ASP A 312 -6.89 -7.51 7.34
CA ASP A 312 -7.20 -6.10 7.13
C ASP A 312 -8.15 -5.60 8.23
N GLY A 313 -7.57 -4.98 9.25
CA GLY A 313 -8.30 -4.36 10.36
C GLY A 313 -9.19 -3.19 9.96
N LEU A 314 -9.12 -2.71 8.71
CA LEU A 314 -9.98 -1.67 8.18
C LEU A 314 -11.13 -2.23 7.32
N THR A 315 -11.31 -3.56 7.26
CA THR A 315 -12.36 -4.21 6.45
C THR A 315 -13.74 -3.58 6.67
N SER A 316 -14.14 -3.36 7.94
CA SER A 316 -15.46 -2.81 8.30
C SER A 316 -15.69 -1.36 7.86
N VAL A 317 -14.62 -0.65 7.49
CA VAL A 317 -14.62 0.75 7.07
C VAL A 317 -14.05 0.95 5.65
N GLY A 318 -14.00 -0.12 4.86
CA GLY A 318 -13.67 -0.07 3.43
C GLY A 318 -12.24 -0.44 3.05
N GLY A 319 -11.43 -0.92 4.01
CA GLY A 319 -10.05 -1.36 3.82
C GLY A 319 -9.04 -0.20 3.77
N TYR A 320 -7.77 -0.54 3.53
CA TYR A 320 -6.69 0.46 3.48
C TYR A 320 -6.97 1.56 2.43
N PRO A 321 -7.00 2.86 2.82
CA PRO A 321 -7.44 3.94 1.94
C PRO A 321 -6.35 4.45 0.98
N GLY A 322 -5.21 3.78 0.89
CA GLY A 322 -4.08 4.13 0.02
C GLY A 322 -3.14 5.21 0.59
N ASN A 323 -3.35 5.66 1.83
CA ASN A 323 -2.45 6.56 2.54
C ASN A 323 -2.58 6.38 4.06
N ASP A 324 -1.47 6.51 4.77
CA ASP A 324 -1.40 6.21 6.20
C ASP A 324 -2.15 7.20 7.09
N GLU A 325 -2.23 8.49 6.73
CA GLU A 325 -2.96 9.50 7.51
C GLU A 325 -4.46 9.15 7.61
N LYS A 326 -5.10 8.81 6.48
CA LYS A 326 -6.48 8.31 6.49
C LYS A 326 -6.59 6.93 7.13
N GLY A 327 -5.58 6.08 6.98
CA GLY A 327 -5.53 4.76 7.64
C GLY A 327 -5.61 4.89 9.16
N VAL A 328 -4.82 5.79 9.75
CA VAL A 328 -4.85 6.11 11.19
C VAL A 328 -6.24 6.62 11.59
N ALA A 329 -6.77 7.60 10.86
CA ALA A 329 -8.09 8.17 11.16
C ALA A 329 -9.21 7.12 11.10
N LEU A 330 -9.17 6.21 10.11
CA LEU A 330 -10.14 5.12 9.99
C LEU A 330 -9.96 4.09 11.10
N GLN A 331 -8.73 3.69 11.45
CA GLN A 331 -8.53 2.68 12.49
C GLN A 331 -9.04 3.15 13.86
N GLN A 332 -8.97 4.46 14.13
CA GLN A 332 -9.51 5.06 15.37
C GLN A 332 -11.04 4.98 15.48
N THR A 333 -11.76 4.79 14.38
CA THR A 333 -13.23 4.63 14.40
C THR A 333 -13.67 3.17 14.53
N VAL A 334 -12.75 2.21 14.36
CA VAL A 334 -13.04 0.79 14.53
C VAL A 334 -13.07 0.44 16.02
N ASP A 335 -14.08 -0.32 16.44
CA ASP A 335 -14.17 -0.81 17.82
C ASP A 335 -12.90 -1.63 18.18
N PRO A 336 -12.16 -1.25 19.23
CA PRO A 336 -10.86 -1.84 19.53
C PRO A 336 -10.96 -3.31 19.96
N THR A 337 -12.07 -3.71 20.59
CA THR A 337 -12.30 -5.09 21.01
C THR A 337 -12.61 -5.97 19.79
N LYS A 338 -13.47 -5.51 18.88
CA LYS A 338 -13.76 -6.21 17.63
C LYS A 338 -12.53 -6.34 16.75
N LEU A 339 -11.76 -5.26 16.61
CA LEU A 339 -10.52 -5.26 15.84
C LEU A 339 -9.51 -6.27 16.39
N MET A 340 -9.32 -6.31 17.71
CA MET A 340 -8.45 -7.32 18.32
C MET A 340 -8.98 -8.74 18.09
N ASN A 341 -10.30 -8.94 18.21
CA ASN A 341 -10.93 -10.23 17.96
C ASN A 341 -10.80 -10.69 16.49
N ASP A 342 -10.67 -9.78 15.53
CA ASP A 342 -10.41 -10.13 14.13
C ASP A 342 -9.05 -10.82 13.97
N PHE A 343 -8.00 -10.32 14.63
CA PHE A 343 -6.68 -10.97 14.61
C PHE A 343 -6.68 -12.30 15.37
N PHE A 344 -7.44 -12.39 16.44
CA PHE A 344 -7.62 -13.63 17.21
C PHE A 344 -8.34 -14.71 16.38
N ALA A 345 -9.39 -14.33 15.66
CA ALA A 345 -10.06 -15.22 14.71
C ALA A 345 -9.13 -15.67 13.56
N ALA A 346 -8.13 -14.87 13.18
CA ALA A 346 -7.11 -15.28 12.20
C ALA A 346 -6.22 -16.40 12.72
N ILE A 347 -5.89 -16.38 14.02
CA ILE A 347 -5.12 -17.46 14.69
C ILE A 347 -5.94 -18.75 14.63
N GLU A 348 -7.19 -18.70 15.10
CA GLU A 348 -8.12 -19.83 15.11
C GLU A 348 -8.32 -20.40 13.70
N TRP A 349 -8.50 -19.53 12.70
CA TRP A 349 -8.66 -19.94 11.31
C TRP A 349 -7.41 -20.64 10.76
N LEU A 350 -6.21 -20.12 11.05
CA LEU A 350 -4.95 -20.75 10.61
C LEU A 350 -4.61 -22.05 11.34
N MET A 351 -5.11 -22.26 12.56
CA MET A 351 -4.97 -23.56 13.26
C MET A 351 -5.72 -24.67 12.53
N HIS A 352 -6.80 -24.32 11.83
CA HIS A 352 -7.66 -25.27 11.10
C HIS A 352 -7.47 -25.24 9.58
N HIS A 353 -6.57 -24.42 9.06
CA HIS A 353 -6.34 -24.31 7.62
C HIS A 353 -5.69 -25.58 7.05
N ASP A 354 -6.17 -26.06 5.88
CA ASP A 354 -5.74 -27.35 5.33
C ASP A 354 -4.25 -27.44 5.03
N ALA A 355 -3.64 -26.34 4.60
CA ALA A 355 -2.19 -26.26 4.35
C ALA A 355 -1.36 -26.00 5.62
N SER A 356 -2.00 -25.75 6.77
CA SER A 356 -1.33 -25.50 8.05
C SER A 356 -1.06 -26.81 8.79
N THR A 357 0.07 -26.89 9.50
CA THR A 357 0.34 -27.97 10.47
C THR A 357 -0.54 -27.87 11.73
N GLY A 358 -1.29 -26.79 11.87
CA GLY A 358 -2.02 -26.41 13.09
C GLY A 358 -1.15 -25.65 14.09
N LYS A 359 0.17 -25.58 13.89
CA LYS A 359 1.07 -24.73 14.67
C LYS A 359 1.05 -23.31 14.12
N VAL A 360 0.52 -22.39 14.92
CA VAL A 360 0.38 -20.98 14.55
C VAL A 360 1.25 -20.12 15.45
N GLY A 361 2.07 -19.28 14.84
CA GLY A 361 2.72 -18.15 15.50
C GLY A 361 2.03 -16.83 15.17
N ILE A 362 2.47 -15.77 15.83
CA ILE A 362 2.02 -14.40 15.53
C ILE A 362 3.18 -13.43 15.65
N THR A 363 3.24 -12.49 14.71
CA THR A 363 4.12 -11.33 14.77
C THR A 363 3.34 -10.07 14.46
N GLY A 364 3.78 -8.94 14.98
CA GLY A 364 3.16 -7.67 14.68
C GLY A 364 4.00 -6.48 15.09
N PHE A 365 3.68 -5.34 14.51
CA PHE A 365 4.48 -4.11 14.57
C PHE A 365 3.67 -2.97 15.17
N CYS A 366 4.26 -2.21 16.10
CA CYS A 366 3.58 -1.08 16.76
C CYS A 366 2.29 -1.55 17.46
N TYR A 367 1.12 -1.11 16.98
CA TYR A 367 -0.19 -1.62 17.39
C TYR A 367 -0.22 -3.16 17.36
N GLY A 368 0.27 -3.76 16.27
CA GLY A 368 0.33 -5.21 16.12
C GLY A 368 1.27 -5.91 17.09
N GLY A 369 2.30 -5.24 17.61
CA GLY A 369 3.13 -5.78 18.69
C GLY A 369 2.33 -5.89 19.99
N GLY A 370 1.48 -4.90 20.27
CA GLY A 370 0.53 -4.95 21.38
C GLY A 370 -0.49 -6.09 21.24
N VAL A 371 -1.05 -6.26 20.04
CA VAL A 371 -1.96 -7.38 19.74
C VAL A 371 -1.24 -8.73 19.86
N THR A 372 0.02 -8.81 19.46
CA THR A 372 0.86 -10.01 19.61
C THR A 372 1.00 -10.42 21.08
N ASN A 373 1.27 -9.46 21.96
CA ASN A 373 1.31 -9.71 23.41
C ASN A 373 -0.06 -10.12 23.97
N ALA A 374 -1.13 -9.47 23.51
CA ALA A 374 -2.50 -9.83 23.90
C ALA A 374 -2.90 -11.24 23.44
N ALA A 375 -2.50 -11.65 22.24
CA ALA A 375 -2.70 -13.00 21.72
C ALA A 375 -1.96 -14.03 22.58
N ALA A 376 -0.72 -13.74 22.98
CA ALA A 376 0.06 -14.62 23.84
C ALA A 376 -0.58 -14.84 25.22
N VAL A 377 -1.29 -13.84 25.75
CA VAL A 377 -2.09 -13.94 26.99
C VAL A 377 -3.37 -14.76 26.77
N ALA A 378 -4.00 -14.61 25.60
CA ALA A 378 -5.32 -15.18 25.31
C ALA A 378 -5.26 -16.65 24.88
N TYR A 379 -4.24 -17.06 24.13
CA TYR A 379 -4.14 -18.37 23.48
C TYR A 379 -3.00 -19.21 24.08
N PRO A 380 -3.26 -20.07 25.08
CA PRO A 380 -2.24 -20.96 25.63
C PRO A 380 -1.67 -21.96 24.60
N GLU A 381 -2.42 -22.25 23.54
CA GLU A 381 -2.04 -23.12 22.42
C GLU A 381 -1.19 -22.44 21.33
N LEU A 382 -0.98 -21.11 21.43
CA LEU A 382 -0.18 -20.35 20.47
C LEU A 382 1.27 -20.87 20.46
N GLY A 383 1.79 -21.15 19.28
CA GLY A 383 3.11 -21.78 19.12
C GLY A 383 4.27 -20.84 19.43
N ALA A 384 4.18 -19.57 19.04
CA ALA A 384 5.19 -18.54 19.32
C ALA A 384 4.64 -17.13 19.09
N ALA A 385 5.14 -16.15 19.84
CA ALA A 385 4.81 -14.74 19.69
C ALA A 385 6.07 -13.91 19.46
N VAL A 386 6.07 -12.99 18.50
CA VAL A 386 7.17 -12.06 18.26
C VAL A 386 6.65 -10.62 18.16
N SER A 387 6.86 -9.82 19.20
CA SER A 387 6.37 -8.44 19.28
C SER A 387 7.46 -7.44 18.87
N PHE A 388 7.17 -6.61 17.87
CA PHE A 388 8.00 -5.46 17.50
C PHE A 388 7.43 -4.17 18.08
N TYR A 389 8.19 -3.53 18.99
CA TYR A 389 7.94 -2.22 19.61
C TYR A 389 6.46 -2.03 20.00
N GLY A 390 5.91 -3.06 20.63
CA GLY A 390 4.50 -3.17 21.01
C GLY A 390 4.25 -2.86 22.47
N ARG A 391 3.02 -2.46 22.80
CA ARG A 391 2.58 -2.25 24.18
C ARG A 391 2.60 -3.57 24.97
N GLN A 392 3.01 -3.51 26.23
CA GLN A 392 3.04 -4.64 27.15
C GLN A 392 1.64 -4.99 27.67
N PRO A 393 1.35 -6.26 28.00
CA PRO A 393 0.11 -6.64 28.67
C PRO A 393 0.12 -6.15 30.12
N GLN A 394 -1.03 -6.25 30.81
CA GLN A 394 -1.07 -5.98 32.24
C GLN A 394 -0.35 -7.09 33.02
N ASP A 395 0.41 -6.73 34.06
CA ASP A 395 1.20 -7.67 34.88
C ASP A 395 0.38 -8.88 35.37
N LYS A 396 -0.88 -8.65 35.77
CA LYS A 396 -1.79 -9.70 36.25
C LYS A 396 -2.10 -10.79 35.21
N ASP A 397 -1.97 -10.46 33.93
CA ASP A 397 -2.29 -11.35 32.82
C ASP A 397 -1.06 -12.10 32.31
N VAL A 398 0.15 -11.69 32.66
CA VAL A 398 1.42 -12.32 32.23
C VAL A 398 1.51 -13.80 32.60
N PRO A 399 1.07 -14.28 33.79
CA PRO A 399 1.12 -15.70 34.12
C PRO A 399 0.30 -16.62 33.19
N ARG A 400 -0.62 -16.04 32.41
CA ARG A 400 -1.43 -16.76 31.42
C ARG A 400 -0.64 -17.09 30.15
N ILE A 401 0.47 -16.39 29.89
CA ILE A 401 1.28 -16.59 28.68
C ILE A 401 1.96 -17.95 28.73
N LYS A 402 1.62 -18.82 27.77
CA LYS A 402 2.25 -20.14 27.58
C LYS A 402 3.16 -20.20 26.36
N ALA A 403 2.89 -19.36 25.36
CA ALA A 403 3.70 -19.27 24.16
C ALA A 403 5.11 -18.71 24.47
N PRO A 404 6.16 -19.23 23.82
CA PRO A 404 7.48 -18.61 23.84
C PRO A 404 7.41 -17.25 23.13
N ILE A 405 7.87 -16.19 23.82
CA ILE A 405 7.74 -14.81 23.36
C ILE A 405 9.10 -14.14 23.09
N MET A 406 9.24 -13.52 21.91
CA MET A 406 10.39 -12.68 21.56
C MET A 406 9.97 -11.22 21.45
N LEU A 407 10.76 -10.31 22.00
CA LEU A 407 10.45 -8.88 22.05
C LEU A 407 11.58 -8.06 21.42
N HIS A 408 11.24 -7.17 20.49
CA HIS A 408 12.18 -6.27 19.82
C HIS A 408 11.82 -4.82 20.12
N TYR A 409 12.74 -4.06 20.70
CA TYR A 409 12.56 -2.66 21.10
C TYR A 409 13.62 -1.75 20.49
N GLY A 410 13.26 -0.55 20.05
CA GLY A 410 14.25 0.47 19.70
C GLY A 410 14.74 1.19 20.96
N GLU A 411 16.04 1.45 21.11
CA GLU A 411 16.60 2.18 22.26
C GLU A 411 15.93 3.55 22.45
N LEU A 412 15.62 4.23 21.35
CA LEU A 412 15.05 5.58 21.36
C LEU A 412 13.52 5.59 21.57
N ASP A 413 12.86 4.42 21.60
CA ASP A 413 11.42 4.30 21.84
C ASP A 413 11.08 4.33 23.34
N THR A 414 11.40 5.45 23.98
CA THR A 414 11.25 5.64 25.44
C THR A 414 9.84 5.34 25.94
N ARG A 415 8.82 5.69 25.16
CA ARG A 415 7.40 5.47 25.48
C ARG A 415 7.06 3.99 25.66
N ILE A 416 7.51 3.13 24.75
CA ILE A 416 7.28 1.69 24.90
C ILE A 416 8.23 1.13 25.96
N ASN A 417 9.49 1.57 25.98
CA ASN A 417 10.50 1.06 26.89
C ASN A 417 10.18 1.32 28.38
N GLU A 418 9.39 2.35 28.70
CA GLU A 418 8.91 2.62 30.06
C GLU A 418 8.17 1.42 30.67
N GLY A 419 7.40 0.68 29.88
CA GLY A 419 6.67 -0.50 30.35
C GLY A 419 7.49 -1.79 30.40
N TRP A 420 8.71 -1.80 29.84
CA TRP A 420 9.53 -3.01 29.74
C TRP A 420 9.98 -3.59 31.10
N PRO A 421 10.50 -2.79 32.06
CA PRO A 421 10.98 -3.34 33.33
C PRO A 421 9.92 -4.11 34.14
N ALA A 422 8.68 -3.60 34.17
CA ALA A 422 7.55 -4.27 34.83
C ALA A 422 7.21 -5.59 34.13
N TYR A 423 7.15 -5.55 32.79
CA TYR A 423 6.83 -6.73 32.00
C TYR A 423 7.91 -7.82 32.13
N GLU A 424 9.19 -7.46 32.09
CA GLU A 424 10.29 -8.43 32.26
C GLU A 424 10.24 -9.10 33.64
N LYS A 425 9.99 -8.30 34.70
CA LYS A 425 9.82 -8.83 36.06
C LYS A 425 8.67 -9.84 36.12
N ALA A 426 7.54 -9.54 35.50
CA ALA A 426 6.39 -10.43 35.45
C ALA A 426 6.68 -11.72 34.65
N LEU A 427 7.37 -11.62 33.50
CA LEU A 427 7.78 -12.78 32.69
C LEU A 427 8.72 -13.70 33.47
N LYS A 428 9.73 -13.14 34.15
CA LYS A 428 10.63 -13.89 35.03
C LYS A 428 9.88 -14.58 36.16
N ALA A 429 8.96 -13.87 36.83
CA ALA A 429 8.17 -14.43 37.93
C ALA A 429 7.22 -15.54 37.47
N ALA A 430 6.69 -15.45 36.25
CA ALA A 430 5.83 -16.47 35.65
C ALA A 430 6.60 -17.67 35.08
N GLY A 431 7.94 -17.61 35.00
CA GLY A 431 8.74 -18.63 34.33
C GLY A 431 8.47 -18.72 32.81
N THR A 432 8.04 -17.63 32.19
CA THR A 432 7.75 -17.60 30.75
C THR A 432 9.05 -17.74 29.96
N THR A 433 9.04 -18.54 28.89
CA THR A 433 10.16 -18.60 27.95
C THR A 433 10.17 -17.32 27.11
N TYR A 434 11.17 -16.46 27.30
CA TYR A 434 11.28 -15.22 26.53
C TYR A 434 12.71 -14.82 26.16
N GLU A 435 12.83 -14.06 25.07
CA GLU A 435 14.03 -13.30 24.71
C GLU A 435 13.64 -11.86 24.38
N ALA A 436 14.43 -10.88 24.82
CA ALA A 436 14.16 -9.46 24.55
C ALA A 436 15.42 -8.75 24.10
N PHE A 437 15.28 -7.89 23.09
CA PHE A 437 16.38 -7.16 22.48
C PHE A 437 16.05 -5.67 22.37
N ILE A 438 16.96 -4.83 22.85
CA ILE A 438 16.92 -3.38 22.67
C ILE A 438 17.99 -3.01 21.64
N TYR A 439 17.59 -2.45 20.51
CA TYR A 439 18.47 -2.12 19.38
C TYR A 439 18.99 -0.69 19.53
N LYS A 440 20.31 -0.56 19.69
CA LYS A 440 21.00 0.72 19.91
C LYS A 440 20.76 1.69 18.75
N GLY A 441 20.40 2.94 19.05
CA GLY A 441 20.13 4.00 18.07
C GLY A 441 18.84 3.82 17.26
N ALA A 442 18.12 2.71 17.41
CA ALA A 442 16.90 2.45 16.66
C ALA A 442 15.69 3.16 17.29
N ASN A 443 14.83 3.72 16.45
CA ASN A 443 13.57 4.37 16.83
C ASN A 443 12.38 3.40 16.77
N HIS A 444 11.22 3.87 17.22
CA HIS A 444 9.95 3.18 16.96
C HIS A 444 9.76 2.98 15.44
N GLY A 445 9.32 1.80 15.03
CA GLY A 445 9.14 1.52 13.59
C GLY A 445 10.43 1.22 12.81
N PHE A 446 11.55 0.90 13.47
CA PHE A 446 12.85 0.66 12.80
C PHE A 446 12.84 -0.45 11.74
N HIS A 447 11.89 -1.39 11.81
CA HIS A 447 11.74 -2.44 10.79
C HIS A 447 10.96 -1.96 9.55
N ASN A 448 10.20 -0.87 9.65
CA ASN A 448 9.37 -0.38 8.55
C ASN A 448 10.20 0.34 7.49
N ASP A 449 10.56 -0.43 6.45
CA ASP A 449 11.36 0.01 5.31
C ASP A 449 10.65 0.94 4.32
N SER A 450 9.41 1.34 4.58
CA SER A 450 8.78 2.45 3.86
C SER A 450 9.14 3.81 4.44
N THR A 451 9.70 3.89 5.66
CA THR A 451 9.89 5.17 6.37
C THR A 451 11.36 5.47 6.64
N PRO A 452 11.75 6.73 6.89
CA PRO A 452 13.14 7.03 7.26
C PRO A 452 13.54 6.55 8.65
N ARG A 453 12.59 6.15 9.51
CA ARG A 453 12.92 5.51 10.80
C ARG A 453 13.54 4.13 10.64
N TYR A 454 13.47 3.56 9.44
CA TYR A 454 14.12 2.30 9.11
C TYR A 454 15.60 2.31 9.46
N ASP A 455 16.01 1.32 10.23
CA ASP A 455 17.40 1.03 10.51
C ASP A 455 17.69 -0.35 9.95
N GLU A 456 18.45 -0.42 8.86
CA GLU A 456 18.69 -1.68 8.13
C GLU A 456 19.37 -2.74 8.99
N ALA A 457 20.33 -2.34 9.82
CA ALA A 457 21.07 -3.27 10.68
C ALA A 457 20.16 -3.86 11.77
N ALA A 458 19.38 -3.01 12.46
CA ALA A 458 18.43 -3.44 13.46
C ALA A 458 17.29 -4.26 12.84
N ALA A 459 16.75 -3.84 11.71
CA ALA A 459 15.67 -4.54 11.00
C ALA A 459 16.11 -5.94 10.55
N THR A 460 17.29 -6.05 9.92
CA THR A 460 17.85 -7.32 9.45
C THR A 460 18.08 -8.27 10.62
N LEU A 461 18.76 -7.82 11.68
CA LEU A 461 19.04 -8.65 12.85
C LEU A 461 17.77 -9.08 13.59
N ALA A 462 16.79 -8.17 13.74
CA ALA A 462 15.51 -8.51 14.35
C ALA A 462 14.72 -9.52 13.52
N TRP A 463 14.76 -9.40 12.19
CA TRP A 463 14.09 -10.33 11.28
C TRP A 463 14.75 -11.71 11.30
N GLU A 464 16.10 -11.79 11.29
CA GLU A 464 16.83 -13.05 11.42
C GLU A 464 16.47 -13.79 12.71
N ARG A 465 16.46 -13.07 13.85
CA ARG A 465 16.03 -13.60 15.15
C ARG A 465 14.60 -14.09 15.12
N THR A 466 13.70 -13.32 14.51
CA THR A 466 12.27 -13.66 14.35
C THR A 466 12.09 -14.97 13.58
N LEU A 467 12.76 -15.11 12.44
CA LEU A 467 12.70 -16.34 11.65
C LEU A 467 13.33 -17.53 12.39
N GLY A 468 14.41 -17.30 13.13
CA GLY A 468 15.01 -18.31 14.03
C GLY A 468 14.04 -18.78 15.12
N TRP A 469 13.32 -17.84 15.74
CA TRP A 469 12.32 -18.12 16.76
C TRP A 469 11.18 -18.98 16.21
N PHE A 470 10.62 -18.60 15.06
CA PHE A 470 9.56 -19.37 14.43
C PHE A 470 10.02 -20.75 13.97
N ARG A 471 11.23 -20.88 13.41
CA ARG A 471 11.81 -22.19 13.10
C ARG A 471 12.01 -23.07 14.32
N LYS A 472 12.29 -22.50 15.49
CA LYS A 472 12.49 -23.26 16.73
C LYS A 472 11.18 -23.77 17.32
N TYR A 473 10.11 -22.97 17.28
CA TYR A 473 8.89 -23.25 18.04
C TYR A 473 7.67 -23.63 17.21
N LEU A 474 7.71 -23.45 15.89
CA LEU A 474 6.63 -23.85 14.98
C LEU A 474 6.97 -25.04 14.09
N ALA A 475 8.24 -25.45 14.03
CA ALA A 475 8.69 -26.58 13.20
C ALA A 475 8.17 -27.94 13.70
#